data_AF-A0A562YH53-F1
#
_entry.id   AF-A0A562YH53-F1
#
_cell.length_a   1.000
_cell.length_b   1.000
_cell.length_c   1.000
_cell.angle_alpha   90.00
_cell.angle_beta   90.00
_cell.angle_gamma   90.00
#
_symmetry.space_group_name_H-M   'P 1'
#
loop_
_entity.id
_entity.type
_entity.pdbx_description
1 polymer ?
#
loop_
_entity_poly.entity_id
_entity_poly.type
_entity_poly.pdbx_seq_one_letter_code
_entity_poly.pdbx_strand_id
1 'polypeptide(L)'
;MPKQFTHFVITRFNLRQSIWGLDKQGTEVNSDAWLTHRYKIFETYCFPSIQNQTNKYFKWLVFFDETTPQFYRDKNNFLSSVFSNFIPVYVKDFDTFHVKLPQFIKDYSEEGVDYVITTRLDNDDCFHKDAIKIIQDHFTTKETTIIDLCNGLTLQINGGYKLSLRKNVISGPFISLSESLKSEKKPVTVYSKEHTAWLGTVHYVSVKKGFYWMQIIHNRNISNALAQQLTMNKRYLEGFDFLENISFSLRYYIFILYKEVKCVVQRINTNKSRILSQ
;
A
#
# COMPACT_ATOMS: atom_id res chain seq x y z
N MET A 1 24.65 -7.61 -14.71
CA MET A 1 25.29 -7.07 -13.49
C MET A 1 24.88 -7.95 -12.32
N PRO A 2 25.74 -8.20 -11.32
CA PRO A 2 25.31 -8.88 -10.10
C PRO A 2 24.16 -8.11 -9.44
N LYS A 3 23.24 -8.85 -8.83
CA LYS A 3 22.06 -8.26 -8.18
C LYS A 3 22.51 -7.49 -6.95
N GLN A 4 22.26 -6.18 -6.92
CA GLN A 4 22.75 -5.31 -5.85
C GLN A 4 21.90 -5.38 -4.58
N PHE A 5 20.63 -5.78 -4.71
CA PHE A 5 19.68 -5.81 -3.60
C PHE A 5 18.70 -6.98 -3.69
N THR A 6 18.14 -7.36 -2.53
CA THR A 6 16.92 -8.18 -2.45
C THR A 6 15.75 -7.27 -2.09
N HIS A 7 14.60 -7.41 -2.74
CA HIS A 7 13.41 -6.60 -2.43
C HIS A 7 12.32 -7.48 -1.81
N PHE A 8 11.85 -7.10 -0.62
CA PHE A 8 10.70 -7.67 0.06
C PHE A 8 9.55 -6.67 0.13
N VAL A 9 8.37 -7.06 -0.36
CA VAL A 9 7.10 -6.45 0.02
C VAL A 9 6.62 -7.16 1.27
N ILE A 10 6.14 -6.42 2.26
CA ILE A 10 5.76 -6.96 3.55
C ILE A 10 4.34 -6.49 3.88
N THR A 11 3.48 -7.45 4.22
CA THR A 11 2.10 -7.22 4.62
C THR A 11 1.84 -7.89 5.95
N ARG A 12 1.28 -7.13 6.91
CA ARG A 12 0.71 -7.69 8.15
C ARG A 12 -0.75 -7.96 7.87
N PHE A 13 -1.16 -9.23 7.83
CA PHE A 13 -2.52 -9.58 7.43
C PHE A 13 -3.49 -9.49 8.61
N ASN A 14 -3.28 -10.31 9.64
CA ASN A 14 -4.23 -10.43 10.75
C ASN A 14 -3.56 -10.64 12.11
N LEU A 15 -2.35 -10.12 12.27
CA LEU A 15 -1.59 -10.21 13.51
C LEU A 15 -2.37 -9.57 14.67
N ARG A 16 -2.50 -10.31 15.78
CA ARG A 16 -3.05 -9.76 17.03
C ARG A 16 -2.10 -8.72 17.62
N GLN A 17 -2.65 -7.57 18.03
CA GLN A 17 -1.97 -6.65 18.94
C GLN A 17 -2.46 -6.93 20.36
N SER A 18 -1.55 -6.87 21.34
CA SER A 18 -1.83 -7.13 22.75
C SER A 18 -2.82 -6.14 23.39
N ILE A 19 -3.17 -5.04 22.73
CA ILE A 19 -3.88 -3.90 23.34
C ILE A 19 -5.18 -3.50 22.60
N TRP A 20 -5.39 -3.88 21.33
CA TRP A 20 -6.60 -3.49 20.58
C TRP A 20 -7.03 -4.54 19.57
N GLY A 21 -8.32 -4.89 19.59
CA GLY A 21 -8.87 -6.00 18.82
C GLY A 21 -10.16 -5.68 18.07
N LEU A 22 -10.58 -4.44 17.87
CA LEU A 22 -11.83 -4.12 17.16
C LEU A 22 -11.60 -3.29 15.89
N ASP A 23 -12.39 -3.51 14.84
CA ASP A 23 -12.42 -2.69 13.62
C ASP A 23 -13.34 -1.46 13.75
N LYS A 24 -13.52 -0.65 12.67
CA LYS A 24 -14.41 0.54 12.69
C LYS A 24 -15.85 0.25 13.10
N GLN A 25 -16.31 -0.97 12.87
CA GLN A 25 -17.67 -1.39 13.18
C GLN A 25 -17.76 -2.06 14.55
N GLY A 26 -16.68 -2.03 15.34
CA GLY A 26 -16.62 -2.71 16.63
C GLY A 26 -16.55 -4.23 16.50
N THR A 27 -16.23 -4.77 15.32
CA THR A 27 -16.07 -6.22 15.11
C THR A 27 -14.67 -6.64 15.55
N GLU A 28 -14.58 -7.75 16.29
CA GLU A 28 -13.30 -8.27 16.71
C GLU A 28 -12.43 -8.65 15.49
N VAL A 29 -11.24 -8.06 15.41
CA VAL A 29 -10.17 -8.46 14.50
C VAL A 29 -9.88 -9.93 14.77
N ASN A 30 -9.72 -10.73 13.71
CA ASN A 30 -9.64 -12.20 13.75
C ASN A 30 -10.95 -12.95 14.01
N SER A 31 -12.09 -12.30 14.20
CA SER A 31 -13.38 -12.99 14.08
C SER A 31 -13.56 -13.55 12.66
N ASP A 32 -14.36 -14.61 12.52
CA ASP A 32 -14.63 -15.22 11.21
C ASP A 32 -15.29 -14.21 10.24
N ALA A 33 -16.18 -13.35 10.76
CA ALA A 33 -16.80 -12.29 9.99
C ALA A 33 -15.79 -11.25 9.49
N TRP A 34 -14.76 -10.93 10.27
CA TRP A 34 -13.68 -10.03 9.86
C TRP A 34 -12.80 -10.70 8.80
N LEU A 35 -12.36 -11.94 9.04
CA LEU A 35 -11.50 -12.69 8.11
C LEU A 35 -12.19 -12.91 6.77
N THR A 36 -13.46 -13.36 6.75
CA THR A 36 -14.25 -13.55 5.54
C THR A 36 -14.27 -12.28 4.68
N HIS A 37 -14.59 -11.15 5.32
CA HIS A 37 -14.62 -9.86 4.65
C HIS A 37 -13.22 -9.42 4.18
N ARG A 38 -12.19 -9.63 5.00
CA ARG A 38 -10.83 -9.20 4.70
C ARG A 38 -10.22 -9.98 3.54
N TYR A 39 -10.39 -11.31 3.52
CA TYR A 39 -9.97 -12.14 2.40
C TYR A 39 -10.69 -11.77 1.12
N LYS A 40 -11.99 -11.44 1.18
CA LYS A 40 -12.71 -10.97 -0.01
C LYS A 40 -12.05 -9.74 -0.62
N ILE A 41 -11.66 -8.74 0.19
CA ILE A 41 -10.97 -7.55 -0.32
C ILE A 41 -9.57 -7.90 -0.82
N PHE A 42 -8.82 -8.67 -0.03
CA PHE A 42 -7.46 -9.07 -0.40
C PHE A 42 -7.42 -9.80 -1.75
N GLU A 43 -8.27 -10.80 -1.94
CA GLU A 43 -8.34 -11.61 -3.16
C GLU A 43 -8.89 -10.81 -4.35
N THR A 44 -9.74 -9.80 -4.12
CA THR A 44 -10.32 -8.97 -5.20
C THR A 44 -9.38 -7.86 -5.64
N TYR A 45 -8.63 -7.26 -4.72
CA TYR A 45 -7.91 -6.01 -4.95
C TYR A 45 -6.40 -6.13 -4.70
N CYS A 46 -6.00 -6.49 -3.49
CA CYS A 46 -4.59 -6.47 -3.07
C CYS A 46 -3.75 -7.53 -3.80
N PHE A 47 -4.14 -8.80 -3.73
CA PHE A 47 -3.44 -9.93 -4.34
C PHE A 47 -3.23 -9.76 -5.85
N PRO A 48 -4.27 -9.50 -6.68
CA PRO A 48 -4.06 -9.29 -8.11
C PRO A 48 -3.18 -8.07 -8.41
N SER A 49 -3.20 -7.02 -7.57
CA SER A 49 -2.32 -5.85 -7.76
C SER A 49 -0.83 -6.19 -7.65
N ILE A 50 -0.46 -7.14 -6.78
CA ILE A 50 0.91 -7.60 -6.61
C ILE A 50 1.25 -8.72 -7.60
N GLN A 51 0.30 -9.61 -7.88
CA GLN A 51 0.44 -10.65 -8.90
C GLN A 51 0.57 -10.07 -10.31
N ASN A 52 0.12 -8.84 -10.58
CA ASN A 52 0.22 -8.21 -11.91
C ASN A 52 1.42 -7.26 -12.07
N GLN A 53 2.33 -7.20 -11.11
CA GLN A 53 3.53 -6.36 -11.23
C GLN A 53 4.35 -6.68 -12.50
N THR A 54 4.77 -5.68 -13.26
CA THR A 54 5.59 -5.85 -14.48
C THR A 54 6.99 -6.34 -14.15
N ASN A 55 7.51 -5.97 -12.97
CA ASN A 55 8.76 -6.49 -12.42
C ASN A 55 8.46 -7.52 -11.31
N LYS A 56 8.90 -8.76 -11.52
CA LYS A 56 8.73 -9.89 -10.58
C LYS A 56 9.90 -10.14 -9.65
N TYR A 57 10.95 -9.32 -9.70
CA TYR A 57 12.15 -9.50 -8.89
C TYR A 57 11.96 -8.98 -7.46
N PHE A 58 11.04 -9.57 -6.72
CA PHE A 58 10.77 -9.30 -5.32
C PHE A 58 10.17 -10.54 -4.63
N LYS A 59 10.23 -10.58 -3.30
CA LYS A 59 9.51 -11.55 -2.47
C LYS A 59 8.39 -10.82 -1.73
N TRP A 60 7.24 -11.47 -1.53
CA TRP A 60 6.11 -10.89 -0.79
C TRP A 60 5.84 -11.71 0.46
N LEU A 61 6.32 -11.20 1.60
CA LEU A 61 6.12 -11.82 2.91
C LEU A 61 4.79 -11.34 3.47
N VAL A 62 3.84 -12.25 3.65
CA VAL A 62 2.52 -11.95 4.23
C VAL A 62 2.40 -12.63 5.58
N PHE A 63 2.37 -11.82 6.63
CA PHE A 63 2.39 -12.28 8.01
C PHE A 63 0.97 -12.49 8.53
N PHE A 64 0.70 -13.72 8.94
CA PHE A 64 -0.56 -14.18 9.50
C PHE A 64 -0.39 -14.56 10.97
N ASP A 65 -1.47 -14.46 11.72
CA ASP A 65 -1.54 -14.97 13.08
C ASP A 65 -1.42 -16.50 13.08
N GLU A 66 -0.65 -17.08 14.01
CA GLU A 66 -0.43 -18.53 14.08
C GLU A 66 -1.70 -19.34 14.40
N THR A 67 -2.74 -18.70 14.92
CA THR A 67 -4.05 -19.32 15.17
C THR A 67 -5.02 -19.13 13.99
N THR A 68 -4.56 -18.59 12.85
CA THR A 68 -5.38 -18.45 11.65
C THR A 68 -6.05 -19.79 11.29
N PRO A 69 -7.39 -19.84 11.13
CA PRO A 69 -8.12 -21.08 10.89
C PRO A 69 -7.66 -21.84 9.65
N GLN A 70 -7.75 -23.18 9.69
CA GLN A 70 -7.24 -24.06 8.63
C GLN A 70 -7.81 -23.71 7.24
N PHE A 71 -9.10 -23.38 7.16
CA PHE A 71 -9.74 -22.92 5.92
C PHE A 71 -8.96 -21.79 5.22
N TYR A 72 -8.49 -20.80 5.98
CA TYR A 72 -7.71 -19.68 5.44
C TYR A 72 -6.24 -20.06 5.18
N ARG A 73 -5.69 -21.03 5.92
CA ARG A 73 -4.36 -21.59 5.62
C ARG A 73 -4.35 -22.33 4.29
N ASP A 74 -5.40 -23.09 3.99
CA ASP A 74 -5.54 -23.77 2.70
C ASP A 74 -5.67 -22.77 1.55
N LYS A 75 -6.41 -21.67 1.75
CA LYS A 75 -6.43 -20.52 0.82
C LYS A 75 -5.04 -19.95 0.59
N ASN A 76 -4.27 -19.69 1.66
CA ASN A 76 -2.92 -19.14 1.54
C ASN A 76 -1.97 -20.10 0.81
N ASN A 77 -2.08 -21.40 1.05
CA ASN A 77 -1.30 -22.41 0.33
C ASN A 77 -1.64 -22.41 -1.17
N PHE A 78 -2.93 -22.32 -1.51
CA PHE A 78 -3.36 -22.18 -2.89
C PHE A 78 -2.78 -20.91 -3.53
N LEU A 79 -2.88 -19.75 -2.87
CA LEU A 79 -2.34 -18.49 -3.37
C LEU A 79 -0.82 -18.55 -3.59
N SER A 80 -0.08 -19.21 -2.69
CA SER A 80 1.37 -19.43 -2.83
C SER A 80 1.70 -20.34 -4.01
N SER A 81 0.88 -21.37 -4.28
CA SER A 81 1.05 -22.24 -5.44
C SER A 81 0.81 -21.53 -6.78
N VAL A 82 -0.09 -20.53 -6.80
CA VAL A 82 -0.43 -19.74 -8.00
C VAL A 82 0.56 -18.59 -8.21
N PHE A 83 1.17 -18.08 -7.15
CA PHE A 83 2.14 -16.99 -7.22
C PHE A 83 3.30 -17.22 -6.26
N SER A 84 4.43 -17.70 -6.80
CA SER A 84 5.61 -18.09 -6.02
C SER A 84 6.23 -16.97 -5.19
N ASN A 85 5.98 -15.70 -5.52
CA ASN A 85 6.48 -14.59 -4.71
C ASN A 85 5.65 -14.41 -3.43
N PHE A 86 4.41 -14.89 -3.37
CA PHE A 86 3.58 -14.85 -2.17
C PHE A 86 4.02 -15.94 -1.19
N ILE A 87 4.57 -15.49 -0.06
CA ILE A 87 5.15 -16.34 0.99
C ILE A 87 4.35 -16.08 2.27
N PRO A 88 3.42 -16.98 2.64
CA PRO A 88 2.70 -16.86 3.90
C PRO A 88 3.62 -17.21 5.08
N VAL A 89 3.67 -16.34 6.09
CA VAL A 89 4.47 -16.51 7.30
C VAL A 89 3.56 -16.45 8.51
N TYR A 90 3.61 -17.46 9.38
CA TYR A 90 2.77 -17.53 10.58
C TYR A 90 3.57 -17.19 11.83
N VAL A 91 3.08 -16.22 12.61
CA VAL A 91 3.70 -15.78 13.85
C VAL A 91 2.65 -15.58 14.94
N LYS A 92 3.07 -15.71 16.19
CA LYS A 92 2.19 -15.61 17.35
C LYS A 92 1.42 -14.29 17.45
N ASP A 93 2.13 -13.18 17.29
CA ASP A 93 1.59 -11.85 17.54
C ASP A 93 2.43 -10.76 16.86
N PHE A 94 1.98 -9.52 17.01
CA PHE A 94 2.66 -8.32 16.51
C PHE A 94 4.09 -8.15 17.06
N ASP A 95 4.33 -8.46 18.33
CA ASP A 95 5.65 -8.33 18.94
C ASP A 95 6.63 -9.35 18.34
N THR A 96 6.15 -10.59 18.15
CA THR A 96 6.90 -11.65 17.49
C THR A 96 7.22 -11.28 16.04
N PHE A 97 6.30 -10.61 15.33
CA PHE A 97 6.57 -10.08 13.98
C PHE A 97 7.77 -9.12 13.99
N HIS A 98 7.81 -8.13 14.90
CA HIS A 98 8.91 -7.17 14.95
C HIS A 98 10.26 -7.82 15.27
N VAL A 99 10.26 -8.85 16.12
CA VAL A 99 11.49 -9.59 16.46
C VAL A 99 11.96 -10.47 15.31
N LYS A 100 11.03 -11.15 14.62
CA LYS A 100 11.37 -12.13 13.57
C LYS A 100 11.62 -11.51 12.21
N LEU A 101 11.00 -10.37 11.87
CA LEU A 101 11.10 -9.80 10.53
C LEU A 101 12.56 -9.57 10.08
N PRO A 102 13.46 -8.95 10.87
CA PRO A 102 14.87 -8.82 10.50
C PRO A 102 15.56 -10.15 10.20
N GLN A 103 15.21 -11.21 10.95
CA GLN A 103 15.75 -12.55 10.74
C GLN A 103 15.24 -13.14 9.42
N PHE A 104 13.93 -13.03 9.14
CA PHE A 104 13.36 -13.45 7.86
C PHE A 104 14.01 -12.73 6.67
N ILE A 105 14.27 -11.43 6.80
CA ILE A 105 14.96 -10.68 5.76
C ILE A 105 16.36 -11.27 5.53
N LYS A 106 17.11 -11.55 6.58
CA LYS A 106 18.44 -12.16 6.47
C LYS A 106 18.40 -13.56 5.83
N ASP A 107 17.51 -14.42 6.33
CA ASP A 107 17.41 -15.82 5.89
C ASP A 107 16.95 -15.97 4.43
N TYR A 108 16.12 -15.03 3.95
CA TYR A 108 15.59 -15.05 2.59
C TYR A 108 16.34 -14.11 1.63
N SER A 109 17.33 -13.37 2.10
CA SER A 109 18.20 -12.57 1.23
C SER A 109 19.11 -13.49 0.44
N GLU A 110 19.38 -13.12 -0.82
CA GLU A 110 20.31 -13.87 -1.66
C GLU A 110 21.75 -13.68 -1.17
N GLU A 111 22.56 -14.73 -1.24
CA GLU A 111 23.99 -14.65 -0.89
C GLU A 111 24.71 -13.64 -1.79
N GLY A 112 25.68 -12.92 -1.23
CA GLY A 112 26.47 -11.92 -1.97
C GLY A 112 25.71 -10.63 -2.30
N VAL A 113 24.51 -10.43 -1.76
CA VAL A 113 23.74 -9.20 -1.91
C VAL A 113 24.02 -8.23 -0.76
N ASP A 114 24.44 -7.02 -1.14
CA ASP A 114 24.89 -5.98 -0.21
C ASP A 114 23.77 -5.12 0.38
N TYR A 115 22.56 -5.17 -0.20
CA TYR A 115 21.45 -4.28 0.17
C TYR A 115 20.11 -5.00 0.22
N VAL A 116 19.19 -4.44 0.99
CA VAL A 116 17.78 -4.86 1.00
C VAL A 116 16.85 -3.67 0.81
N ILE A 117 15.77 -3.89 0.06
CA ILE A 117 14.62 -3.01 0.00
C ILE A 117 13.46 -3.69 0.74
N THR A 118 12.86 -3.03 1.72
CA THR A 118 11.66 -3.50 2.41
C THR A 118 10.51 -2.50 2.19
N THR A 119 9.39 -2.97 1.65
CA THR A 119 8.25 -2.13 1.24
C THR A 119 7.00 -2.47 2.05
N ARG A 120 6.33 -1.45 2.59
CA ARG A 120 5.06 -1.61 3.31
C ARG A 120 3.90 -1.74 2.34
N LEU A 121 2.99 -2.68 2.59
CA LEU A 121 1.71 -2.78 1.91
C LEU A 121 0.64 -3.33 2.86
N ASP A 122 -0.50 -2.66 2.93
CA ASP A 122 -1.65 -3.13 3.68
C ASP A 122 -2.47 -4.14 2.87
N ASN A 123 -3.14 -5.07 3.56
CA ASN A 123 -3.82 -6.22 2.94
C ASN A 123 -5.14 -5.88 2.21
N ASP A 124 -5.59 -4.63 2.28
CA ASP A 124 -6.74 -4.11 1.56
C ASP A 124 -6.35 -3.12 0.46
N ASP A 125 -5.09 -2.75 0.34
CA ASP A 125 -4.63 -1.70 -0.56
C ASP A 125 -3.84 -2.28 -1.74
N CYS A 126 -3.68 -1.47 -2.79
CA CYS A 126 -3.19 -1.94 -4.08
C CYS A 126 -1.98 -1.16 -4.56
N PHE A 127 -1.14 -1.83 -5.34
CA PHE A 127 -0.11 -1.19 -6.15
C PHE A 127 -0.47 -1.15 -7.64
N HIS A 128 -0.05 -0.07 -8.30
CA HIS A 128 -0.01 0.00 -9.76
C HIS A 128 0.97 -1.06 -10.28
N LYS A 129 0.74 -1.64 -11.47
CA LYS A 129 1.58 -2.72 -12.03
C LYS A 129 3.08 -2.40 -12.15
N ASP A 130 3.44 -1.12 -12.24
CA ASP A 130 4.84 -0.67 -12.29
C ASP A 130 5.42 -0.24 -10.94
N ALA A 131 4.67 -0.30 -9.83
CA ALA A 131 5.11 0.24 -8.55
C ALA A 131 6.44 -0.39 -8.08
N ILE A 132 6.57 -1.71 -8.17
CA ILE A 132 7.81 -2.41 -7.79
C ILE A 132 8.97 -2.00 -8.68
N LYS A 133 8.74 -1.90 -10.00
CA LYS A 133 9.76 -1.44 -10.94
C LYS A 133 10.23 -0.04 -10.57
N ILE A 134 9.30 0.88 -10.29
CA ILE A 134 9.61 2.26 -9.95
C ILE A 134 10.36 2.36 -8.63
N ILE A 135 10.00 1.59 -7.61
CA ILE A 135 10.76 1.52 -6.35
C ILE A 135 12.20 1.08 -6.64
N GLN A 136 12.39 0.01 -7.41
CA GLN A 136 13.70 -0.53 -7.73
C GLN A 136 14.54 0.42 -8.60
N ASP A 137 13.94 1.13 -9.56
CA ASP A 137 14.62 2.14 -10.39
C ASP A 137 15.16 3.32 -9.55
N HIS A 138 14.60 3.55 -8.36
CA HIS A 138 15.01 4.61 -7.43
C HIS A 138 15.85 4.09 -6.26
N PHE A 139 16.35 2.86 -6.35
CA PHE A 139 17.30 2.29 -5.40
C PHE A 139 18.56 3.18 -5.27
N THR A 140 19.12 3.24 -4.06
CA THR A 140 20.37 3.94 -3.79
C THR A 140 21.30 3.09 -2.93
N THR A 141 22.61 3.21 -3.15
CA THR A 141 23.65 2.52 -2.36
C THR A 141 23.98 3.22 -1.04
N LYS A 142 23.17 4.19 -0.61
CA LYS A 142 23.32 4.84 0.70
C LYS A 142 23.00 3.84 1.82
N GLU A 143 23.57 4.08 3.00
CA GLU A 143 23.42 3.19 4.15
C GLU A 143 21.95 2.94 4.53
N THR A 144 21.13 3.99 4.48
CA THR A 144 19.70 3.93 4.81
C THR A 144 18.96 5.03 4.06
N THR A 145 17.92 4.69 3.32
CA THR A 145 17.14 5.65 2.51
C THR A 145 15.69 5.20 2.37
N ILE A 146 14.75 6.13 2.57
CA ILE A 146 13.35 5.93 2.23
C ILE A 146 13.11 6.31 0.77
N ILE A 147 12.45 5.43 0.03
CA ILE A 147 11.87 5.68 -1.28
C ILE A 147 10.37 5.88 -1.05
N ASP A 148 9.86 7.05 -1.39
CA ASP A 148 8.47 7.45 -1.13
C ASP A 148 7.74 7.72 -2.43
N LEU A 149 6.69 6.93 -2.72
CA LEU A 149 5.81 7.12 -3.86
C LEU A 149 4.79 8.20 -3.50
N CYS A 150 5.07 9.46 -3.87
CA CYS A 150 4.36 10.61 -3.31
C CYS A 150 2.91 10.78 -3.81
N ASN A 151 2.48 10.08 -4.87
CA ASN A 151 1.10 10.12 -5.30
C ASN A 151 0.47 8.73 -5.40
N GLY A 152 -0.80 8.71 -5.04
CA GLY A 152 -1.66 7.55 -5.17
C GLY A 152 -3.12 7.94 -5.22
N LEU A 153 -3.96 6.96 -5.06
CA LEU A 153 -5.40 7.05 -5.25
C LEU A 153 -6.11 6.60 -3.99
N THR A 154 -7.37 7.00 -3.86
CA THR A 154 -8.29 6.30 -2.95
C THR A 154 -9.55 5.94 -3.72
N LEU A 155 -10.00 4.70 -3.56
CA LEU A 155 -11.19 4.18 -4.22
C LEU A 155 -12.17 3.70 -3.16
N GLN A 156 -13.30 4.41 -3.01
CA GLN A 156 -14.41 3.93 -2.22
C GLN A 156 -15.20 2.89 -3.01
N ILE A 157 -15.50 1.74 -2.38
CA ILE A 157 -16.19 0.62 -3.03
C ILE A 157 -17.61 0.37 -2.49
N ASN A 158 -17.93 0.86 -1.29
CA ASN A 158 -19.28 0.76 -0.72
C ASN A 158 -20.18 1.95 -1.14
N GLY A 159 -21.45 1.67 -1.45
CA GLY A 159 -22.42 2.70 -1.84
C GLY A 159 -22.15 3.31 -3.23
N GLY A 160 -21.44 2.57 -4.08
CA GLY A 160 -21.01 2.99 -5.42
C GLY A 160 -19.56 3.50 -5.43
N TYR A 161 -18.88 3.29 -6.57
CA TYR A 161 -17.49 3.68 -6.72
C TYR A 161 -17.30 5.20 -6.64
N LYS A 162 -16.28 5.64 -5.89
CA LYS A 162 -15.79 7.03 -5.90
C LYS A 162 -14.28 7.04 -5.91
N LEU A 163 -13.70 7.77 -6.84
CA LEU A 163 -12.25 7.85 -7.01
C LEU A 163 -11.77 9.24 -6.59
N SER A 164 -10.64 9.30 -5.88
CA SER A 164 -9.97 10.57 -5.61
C SER A 164 -8.46 10.44 -5.67
N LEU A 165 -7.82 11.57 -5.93
CA LEU A 165 -6.37 11.70 -6.06
C LEU A 165 -5.76 12.10 -4.71
N ARG A 166 -4.71 11.39 -4.29
CA ARG A 166 -3.79 11.81 -3.24
C ARG A 166 -2.46 12.19 -3.88
N LYS A 167 -2.12 13.48 -3.85
CA LYS A 167 -0.91 14.01 -4.48
C LYS A 167 0.02 14.63 -3.44
N ASN A 168 1.31 14.60 -3.72
CA ASN A 168 2.35 15.21 -2.87
C ASN A 168 2.26 14.75 -1.41
N VAL A 169 1.90 13.48 -1.20
CA VAL A 169 1.95 12.86 0.12
C VAL A 169 3.42 12.78 0.55
N ILE A 170 3.69 13.21 1.77
CA ILE A 170 5.01 13.15 2.39
C ILE A 170 4.96 12.00 3.39
N SER A 171 5.91 11.07 3.28
CA SER A 171 5.98 9.87 4.11
C SER A 171 4.68 9.06 4.03
N GLY A 172 4.34 8.65 2.80
CA GLY A 172 3.11 7.93 2.51
C GLY A 172 2.97 6.60 3.28
N PRO A 173 1.78 5.99 3.24
CA PRO A 173 1.52 4.73 3.96
C PRO A 173 2.39 3.55 3.46
N PHE A 174 2.85 3.61 2.20
CA PHE A 174 3.55 2.53 1.51
C PHE A 174 5.00 2.85 1.13
N ILE A 175 5.71 3.54 2.03
CA ILE A 175 7.14 3.80 1.85
C ILE A 175 7.94 2.50 1.73
N SER A 176 9.09 2.60 1.07
CA SER A 176 10.09 1.54 0.97
C SER A 176 11.39 1.98 1.64
N LEU A 177 12.01 1.11 2.45
CA LEU A 177 13.32 1.34 3.04
C LEU A 177 14.38 0.56 2.26
N SER A 178 15.34 1.27 1.69
CA SER A 178 16.59 0.71 1.17
C SER A 178 17.67 0.82 2.24
N GLU A 179 18.31 -0.28 2.60
CA GLU A 179 19.36 -0.31 3.62
C GLU A 179 20.51 -1.28 3.25
N SER A 180 21.69 -0.97 3.76
CA SER A 180 22.90 -1.79 3.61
C SER A 180 22.86 -3.01 4.53
N LEU A 181 23.26 -4.17 4.01
CA LEU A 181 23.46 -5.41 4.76
C LEU A 181 24.93 -5.62 5.17
N LYS A 182 25.83 -4.68 4.87
CA LYS A 182 27.28 -4.83 5.12
C LYS A 182 27.67 -4.78 6.59
N SER A 183 26.80 -4.27 7.46
CA SER A 183 27.08 -4.24 8.90
C SER A 183 26.71 -5.57 9.55
N GLU A 184 27.43 -5.98 10.60
CA GLU A 184 27.07 -7.13 11.44
C GLU A 184 25.75 -6.96 12.22
N LYS A 185 25.10 -5.79 12.12
CA LYS A 185 23.82 -5.50 12.79
C LYS A 185 22.67 -6.15 12.01
N LYS A 186 21.62 -6.50 12.74
CA LYS A 186 20.36 -6.96 12.13
C LYS A 186 19.75 -5.86 11.24
N PRO A 187 19.10 -6.22 10.13
CA PRO A 187 18.36 -5.27 9.30
C PRO A 187 17.33 -4.50 10.13
N VAL A 188 17.21 -3.20 9.89
CA VAL A 188 16.28 -2.31 10.58
C VAL A 188 14.86 -2.54 10.04
N THR A 189 14.73 -2.64 8.72
CA THR A 189 13.47 -2.78 7.96
C THR A 189 12.51 -1.60 8.09
N VAL A 190 11.66 -1.43 7.08
CA VAL A 190 10.69 -0.33 7.00
C VAL A 190 9.64 -0.33 8.13
N TYR A 191 9.46 -1.46 8.82
CA TYR A 191 8.54 -1.61 9.94
C TYR A 191 9.16 -1.32 11.31
N SER A 192 10.44 -0.94 11.40
CA SER A 192 11.03 -0.48 12.68
C SER A 192 10.40 0.81 13.21
N LYS A 193 9.79 1.62 12.33
CA LYS A 193 9.05 2.84 12.69
C LYS A 193 7.76 2.91 11.88
N GLU A 194 6.77 3.59 12.44
CA GLU A 194 5.60 3.99 11.66
C GLU A 194 5.98 4.94 10.52
N HIS A 195 5.22 4.88 9.43
CA HIS A 195 5.65 5.48 8.17
C HIS A 195 5.92 6.99 8.26
N THR A 196 5.22 7.73 9.11
CA THR A 196 5.48 9.16 9.35
C THR A 196 6.70 9.44 10.25
N ALA A 197 7.07 8.50 11.12
CA ALA A 197 8.16 8.65 12.08
C ALA A 197 9.56 8.49 11.44
N TRP A 198 9.62 8.13 10.16
CA TRP A 198 10.85 8.14 9.37
C TRP A 198 11.26 9.55 8.94
N LEU A 199 10.33 10.49 8.86
CA LEU A 199 10.56 11.82 8.31
C LEU A 199 11.61 12.56 9.15
N GLY A 200 12.62 13.13 8.49
CA GLY A 200 13.72 13.83 9.14
C GLY A 200 14.77 12.92 9.80
N THR A 201 14.59 11.59 9.79
CA THR A 201 15.53 10.64 10.41
C THR A 201 16.52 10.01 9.44
N VAL A 202 16.19 9.98 8.14
CA VAL A 202 16.99 9.35 7.09
C VAL A 202 16.85 10.14 5.78
N HIS A 203 17.66 9.80 4.78
CA HIS A 203 17.52 10.38 3.45
C HIS A 203 16.22 9.92 2.77
N TYR A 204 15.55 10.81 2.02
CA TYR A 204 14.34 10.53 1.28
C TYR A 204 14.53 10.72 -0.22
N VAL A 205 14.08 9.74 -0.99
CA VAL A 205 13.92 9.81 -2.45
C VAL A 205 12.42 9.89 -2.74
N SER A 206 11.96 11.10 -3.04
CA SER A 206 10.54 11.37 -3.34
C SER A 206 10.23 11.16 -4.82
N VAL A 207 9.46 10.12 -5.13
CA VAL A 207 8.98 9.83 -6.48
C VAL A 207 7.67 10.57 -6.73
N LYS A 208 7.76 11.75 -7.35
CA LYS A 208 6.63 12.67 -7.55
C LYS A 208 5.85 12.46 -8.86
N LYS A 209 6.35 11.64 -9.79
CA LYS A 209 5.74 11.42 -11.11
C LYS A 209 4.98 10.10 -11.14
N GLY A 210 3.69 10.14 -11.47
CA GLY A 210 2.83 8.94 -11.56
C GLY A 210 2.00 8.70 -10.30
N PHE A 211 1.09 7.73 -10.36
CA PHE A 211 0.21 7.28 -9.27
C PHE A 211 0.43 5.78 -9.08
N TYR A 212 1.11 5.38 -8.00
CA TYR A 212 1.63 4.02 -7.90
C TYR A 212 0.99 3.16 -6.82
N TRP A 213 0.09 3.73 -6.03
CA TRP A 213 -0.66 3.00 -5.02
C TRP A 213 -2.09 3.50 -4.96
N MET A 214 -2.96 2.66 -4.43
CA MET A 214 -4.37 2.96 -4.23
C MET A 214 -4.82 2.41 -2.88
N GLN A 215 -5.45 3.26 -2.07
CA GLN A 215 -6.11 2.79 -0.85
C GLN A 215 -7.56 2.43 -1.14
N ILE A 216 -7.99 1.23 -0.78
CA ILE A 216 -9.38 0.79 -0.92
C ILE A 216 -10.17 1.20 0.32
N ILE A 217 -11.14 2.08 0.11
CA ILE A 217 -12.03 2.56 1.16
C ILE A 217 -13.27 1.68 1.19
N HIS A 218 -13.38 0.89 2.25
CA HIS A 218 -14.54 0.07 2.54
C HIS A 218 -15.07 0.35 3.94
N ASN A 219 -16.31 -0.08 4.20
CA ASN A 219 -17.06 0.19 5.44
C ASN A 219 -16.39 -0.29 6.75
N ARG A 220 -15.32 -1.09 6.69
CA ARG A 220 -14.59 -1.65 7.85
C ARG A 220 -13.15 -1.14 7.99
N ASN A 221 -12.69 -0.22 7.14
CA ASN A 221 -11.29 0.23 7.14
C ASN A 221 -11.04 1.24 8.28
N ILE A 222 -10.05 1.03 9.19
CA ILE A 222 -9.87 1.72 10.50
C ILE A 222 -9.53 3.23 10.42
N SER A 223 -9.00 3.75 9.33
CA SER A 223 -8.56 5.17 9.28
C SER A 223 -8.85 5.92 7.97
N ASN A 224 -9.15 5.22 6.87
CA ASN A 224 -9.21 5.88 5.56
C ASN A 224 -10.52 6.65 5.28
N ALA A 225 -10.37 7.81 4.62
CA ALA A 225 -11.42 8.66 4.09
C ALA A 225 -11.04 9.12 2.67
N LEU A 226 -12.03 9.44 1.84
CA LEU A 226 -11.80 9.93 0.48
C LEU A 226 -10.92 11.19 0.53
N ALA A 227 -9.93 11.27 -0.36
CA ALA A 227 -9.14 12.48 -0.50
C ALA A 227 -9.96 13.62 -1.11
N GLN A 228 -9.48 14.84 -0.94
CA GLN A 228 -10.25 16.05 -1.30
C GLN A 228 -10.49 16.17 -2.82
N GLN A 229 -9.54 15.71 -3.64
CA GLN A 229 -9.62 15.83 -5.10
C GLN A 229 -10.31 14.62 -5.72
N LEU A 230 -11.65 14.63 -5.73
CA LEU A 230 -12.45 13.62 -6.43
C LEU A 230 -12.27 13.71 -7.96
N THR A 231 -12.37 12.58 -8.65
CA THR A 231 -12.28 12.54 -10.11
C THR A 231 -13.06 11.36 -10.70
N MET A 232 -13.44 11.50 -11.98
CA MET A 232 -14.07 10.46 -12.81
C MET A 232 -13.13 9.96 -13.90
N ASN A 233 -11.92 10.52 -13.98
CA ASN A 233 -11.00 10.24 -15.06
C ASN A 233 -10.39 8.84 -14.86
N LYS A 234 -10.92 7.86 -15.63
CA LYS A 234 -10.46 6.47 -15.58
C LYS A 234 -9.01 6.28 -16.02
N ARG A 235 -8.37 7.27 -16.66
CA ARG A 235 -6.93 7.18 -16.99
C ARG A 235 -6.05 6.99 -15.76
N TYR A 236 -6.47 7.48 -14.60
CA TYR A 236 -5.74 7.22 -13.35
C TYR A 236 -5.80 5.75 -12.90
N LEU A 237 -6.72 4.95 -13.45
CA LEU A 237 -6.85 3.53 -13.16
C LEU A 237 -6.07 2.66 -14.14
N GLU A 238 -5.47 3.24 -15.19
CA GLU A 238 -4.56 2.51 -16.08
C GLU A 238 -3.43 1.92 -15.22
N GLY A 239 -3.17 0.61 -15.38
CA GLY A 239 -2.19 -0.12 -14.57
C GLY A 239 -2.71 -0.65 -13.23
N PHE A 240 -4.00 -0.42 -12.92
CA PHE A 240 -4.78 -1.19 -11.95
C PHE A 240 -5.77 -2.10 -12.71
N ASP A 241 -5.24 -2.92 -13.62
CA ASP A 241 -6.01 -3.61 -14.68
C ASP A 241 -7.14 -4.51 -14.12
N PHE A 242 -7.04 -4.97 -12.87
CA PHE A 242 -8.12 -5.70 -12.17
C PHE A 242 -9.36 -4.84 -11.83
N LEU A 243 -9.31 -3.52 -12.10
CA LEU A 243 -10.40 -2.56 -11.90
C LEU A 243 -11.03 -2.05 -13.22
N GLU A 244 -10.71 -2.63 -14.37
CA GLU A 244 -11.20 -2.16 -15.68
C GLU A 244 -12.73 -2.01 -15.75
N ASN A 245 -13.45 -2.89 -15.06
CA ASN A 245 -14.91 -2.95 -15.07
C ASN A 245 -15.61 -2.00 -14.09
N ILE A 246 -14.89 -1.13 -13.37
CA ILE A 246 -15.57 -0.22 -12.45
C ILE A 246 -16.42 0.83 -13.20
N SER A 247 -17.66 0.98 -12.77
CA SER A 247 -18.61 1.97 -13.29
C SER A 247 -18.97 2.97 -12.20
N PHE A 248 -18.91 4.25 -12.52
CA PHE A 248 -19.38 5.29 -11.61
C PHE A 248 -20.86 5.57 -11.79
N SER A 249 -21.59 5.86 -10.70
CA SER A 249 -23.02 6.14 -10.77
C SER A 249 -23.31 7.50 -11.42
N LEU A 250 -24.46 7.62 -12.11
CA LEU A 250 -24.91 8.89 -12.69
C LEU A 250 -24.99 10.02 -11.65
N ARG A 251 -25.44 9.68 -10.43
CA ARG A 251 -25.45 10.62 -9.30
C ARG A 251 -24.06 11.16 -8.97
N TYR A 252 -23.03 10.31 -9.03
CA TYR A 252 -21.65 10.74 -8.80
C TYR A 252 -21.11 11.59 -9.95
N TYR A 253 -21.44 11.25 -11.21
CA TYR A 253 -21.15 12.11 -12.37
C TYR A 253 -21.70 13.53 -12.19
N ILE A 254 -23.00 13.65 -11.91
CA ILE A 254 -23.66 14.95 -11.70
C ILE A 254 -22.99 15.73 -10.57
N PHE A 255 -22.63 15.05 -9.48
CA PHE A 255 -21.96 15.68 -8.34
C PHE A 255 -20.58 16.26 -8.69
N ILE A 256 -19.76 15.56 -9.48
CA ILE A 256 -18.45 16.06 -9.91
C ILE A 256 -18.59 17.25 -10.85
N LEU A 257 -19.48 17.16 -11.85
CA LEU A 257 -19.75 18.26 -12.78
C LEU A 257 -20.21 19.52 -12.04
N TYR A 258 -21.13 19.37 -11.08
CA TYR A 258 -21.58 20.48 -10.24
C TYR A 258 -20.42 21.12 -9.45
N LYS A 259 -19.53 20.31 -8.86
CA LYS A 259 -18.34 20.81 -8.15
C LYS A 259 -17.40 21.57 -9.07
N GLU A 260 -17.13 21.04 -10.27
CA GLU A 260 -16.25 21.67 -11.25
C GLU A 260 -16.81 23.02 -11.72
N VAL A 261 -18.09 23.07 -12.07
CA VAL A 261 -18.79 24.32 -12.45
C VAL A 261 -18.75 25.33 -11.30
N LYS A 262 -19.06 24.90 -10.07
CA LYS A 262 -19.02 25.79 -8.90
C LYS A 262 -17.62 26.37 -8.67
N CYS A 263 -16.57 25.56 -8.81
CA CYS A 263 -15.18 26.03 -8.70
C CYS A 263 -14.82 27.04 -9.80
N VAL A 264 -15.26 26.83 -11.04
CA VAL A 264 -15.04 27.77 -12.16
C VAL A 264 -15.74 29.10 -11.89
N VAL A 265 -17.01 29.06 -11.48
CA VAL A 265 -17.79 30.27 -11.14
C VAL A 265 -17.13 31.06 -10.00
N GLN A 266 -16.68 30.37 -8.94
CA GLN A 266 -15.95 31.02 -7.85
C GLN A 266 -14.67 31.70 -8.33
N ARG A 267 -13.85 31.04 -9.16
CA ARG A 267 -12.63 31.64 -9.74
C ARG A 267 -12.92 32.87 -10.59
N ILE A 268 -13.96 32.83 -11.42
CA ILE A 268 -14.38 33.98 -12.23
C ILE A 268 -14.77 35.16 -11.33
N ASN A 269 -15.55 34.91 -10.28
CA ASN A 269 -15.96 35.95 -9.34
C ASN A 269 -14.78 36.54 -8.57
N THR A 270 -13.83 35.72 -8.10
CA THR A 270 -12.61 36.19 -7.42
C THR A 270 -11.71 37.01 -8.35
N ASN A 271 -11.61 36.63 -9.63
CA ASN A 271 -10.85 37.40 -10.61
C ASN A 271 -11.53 38.75 -10.93
N LYS A 272 -12.86 38.76 -11.09
CA LYS A 272 -13.62 40.02 -11.26
C LYS A 272 -13.46 40.96 -10.07
N SER A 273 -13.53 40.45 -8.83
CA SER A 273 -13.33 41.28 -7.64
C SER A 273 -11.91 41.84 -7.53
N ARG A 274 -10.89 41.11 -8.00
CA ARG A 274 -9.50 41.60 -8.05
C ARG A 274 -9.30 42.72 -9.08
N ILE A 275 -9.96 42.60 -10.24
CA ILE A 275 -9.90 43.62 -11.30
C ILE A 275 -10.63 44.91 -10.87
N LEU A 276 -11.73 44.79 -10.11
CA LEU A 276 -12.48 45.95 -9.60
C LEU A 276 -11.83 46.63 -8.38
N SER A 277 -10.81 46.02 -7.77
CA SER A 277 -10.07 46.54 -6.62
C SER A 277 -8.70 47.14 -6.96
N GLN A 278 -8.36 47.24 -8.25
CA GLN A 278 -7.19 47.94 -8.79
C GLN A 278 -7.64 49.21 -9.50
#